data_AF-A0A2S1ZAK3-F1
#
_entry.id   AF-A0A2S1ZAK3-F1
#
_cell.length_a   1.000
_cell.length_b   1.000
_cell.length_c   1.000
_cell.angle_alpha   90.00
_cell.angle_beta   90.00
_cell.angle_gamma   90.00
#
_symmetry.space_group_name_H-M   'P 1'
#
loop_
_entity.id
_entity.type
_entity.pdbx_description
1 polymer ?
#
loop_
_entity_poly.entity_id
_entity_poly.type
_entity_poly.pdbx_seq_one_letter_code
_entity_poly.pdbx_strand_id
1 'polypeptide(L)'
;NADNFSKVRGKMMFLLKVDGMKKYVGLMDRVMKQFLETDWNRQQQINVHNTVKKYTVTMSCRVFMSIDDEEQVTRLGSSIQNIEAGLLAVPINIPGTAMNRA
;
A
#
# COMPACT_ATOMS: atom_id res chain seq x y z
N ASN A 1 2.43 7.51 -22.52
CA ASN A 1 1.28 7.57 -23.45
C ASN A 1 0.03 7.93 -22.67
N ALA A 2 -0.64 9.04 -22.99
CA ALA A 2 -1.75 9.61 -22.19
C ALA A 2 -2.99 8.70 -22.12
N ASP A 3 -3.24 7.91 -23.17
CA ASP A 3 -4.38 6.98 -23.24
C ASP A 3 -4.27 5.82 -22.26
N ASN A 4 -3.05 5.36 -21.97
CA ASN A 4 -2.84 4.31 -20.97
C ASN A 4 -3.10 4.87 -19.57
N PHE A 5 -2.64 6.09 -19.30
CA PHE A 5 -2.87 6.76 -18.03
C PHE A 5 -4.37 6.99 -17.78
N SER A 6 -5.12 7.45 -18.79
CA SER A 6 -6.57 7.68 -18.66
C SER A 6 -7.34 6.38 -18.39
N LYS A 7 -6.96 5.27 -19.03
CA LYS A 7 -7.55 3.93 -18.80
C LYS A 7 -7.27 3.41 -17.40
N VAL A 8 -6.01 3.47 -16.94
CA VAL A 8 -5.62 3.06 -15.57
C VAL A 8 -6.37 3.89 -14.54
N ARG A 9 -6.39 5.22 -14.73
CA ARG A 9 -7.12 6.15 -13.86
C ARG A 9 -8.62 5.84 -13.82
N GLY A 10 -9.22 5.53 -14.96
CA GLY A 10 -10.64 5.16 -15.06
C GLY A 10 -10.99 3.90 -14.26
N LYS A 11 -10.18 2.85 -14.38
CA LYS A 11 -10.36 1.60 -13.61
C LYS A 11 -10.19 1.83 -12.11
N MET A 12 -9.16 2.58 -11.71
CA MET A 12 -8.92 2.95 -10.32
C MET A 12 -10.12 3.74 -9.74
N MET A 13 -10.57 4.78 -10.45
CA MET A 13 -11.72 5.58 -10.02
C MET A 13 -13.01 4.75 -9.91
N PHE A 14 -13.21 3.75 -10.78
CA PHE A 14 -14.34 2.84 -10.69
C PHE A 14 -14.32 2.00 -9.40
N LEU A 15 -13.15 1.48 -9.00
CA LEU A 15 -12.99 0.75 -7.73
C LEU A 15 -13.27 1.64 -6.52
N LEU A 16 -12.85 2.91 -6.57
CA LEU A 16 -13.02 3.89 -5.49
C LEU A 16 -14.43 4.50 -5.41
N LYS A 17 -15.32 4.25 -6.37
CA LYS A 17 -16.74 4.62 -6.23
C LYS A 17 -17.35 3.87 -5.06
N VAL A 18 -18.34 4.48 -4.41
CA VAL A 18 -19.07 3.89 -3.27
C VAL A 18 -19.52 2.45 -3.57
N ASP A 19 -20.07 2.20 -4.75
CA ASP A 19 -20.53 0.86 -5.14
C ASP A 19 -19.40 -0.15 -5.37
N GLY A 20 -18.22 0.32 -5.78
CA GLY A 20 -17.00 -0.48 -5.84
C GLY A 20 -16.48 -0.79 -4.44
N MET A 21 -16.36 0.24 -3.59
CA MET A 21 -15.87 0.13 -2.23
C MET A 21 -16.74 -0.77 -1.35
N LYS A 22 -18.07 -0.71 -1.50
CA LYS A 22 -19.02 -1.57 -0.75
C LYS A 22 -18.67 -3.05 -0.86
N LYS A 23 -18.16 -3.49 -2.01
CA LYS A 23 -17.76 -4.89 -2.24
C LYS A 23 -16.58 -5.32 -1.37
N TYR A 24 -15.76 -4.37 -0.93
CA TYR A 24 -14.57 -4.62 -0.12
C TYR A 24 -14.79 -4.38 1.38
N VAL A 25 -15.97 -3.92 1.83
CA VAL A 25 -16.22 -3.63 3.25
C VAL A 25 -15.99 -4.85 4.14
N GLY A 26 -16.46 -6.03 3.72
CA GLY A 26 -16.24 -7.27 4.48
C GLY A 26 -14.76 -7.65 4.58
N LEU A 27 -13.99 -7.42 3.52
CA LEU A 27 -12.55 -7.61 3.52
C LEU A 27 -11.86 -6.60 4.44
N MET A 28 -12.21 -5.32 4.32
CA MET A 28 -11.67 -4.24 5.15
C MET A 28 -11.90 -4.51 6.63
N ASP A 29 -13.13 -4.89 7.02
CA ASP A 29 -13.48 -5.23 8.39
C ASP A 29 -12.65 -6.41 8.92
N ARG A 30 -12.55 -7.50 8.14
CA ARG A 30 -11.76 -8.68 8.53
C ARG A 30 -10.28 -8.34 8.73
N VAL A 31 -9.68 -7.64 7.78
CA VAL A 31 -8.25 -7.29 7.82
C VAL A 31 -7.98 -6.27 8.93
N MET A 32 -8.87 -5.30 9.14
CA MET A 32 -8.74 -4.31 10.21
C MET A 32 -8.81 -4.97 11.59
N LYS A 33 -9.74 -5.92 11.79
CA LYS A 33 -9.83 -6.69 13.04
C LYS A 33 -8.54 -7.47 13.31
N GLN A 34 -8.05 -8.21 12.31
CA GLN A 34 -6.78 -8.94 12.42
C GLN A 34 -5.63 -7.99 12.79
N PHE A 35 -5.50 -6.87 12.07
CA PHE A 35 -4.49 -5.84 12.32
C PHE A 35 -4.54 -5.27 13.74
N LEU A 36 -5.75 -4.98 14.24
CA LEU A 36 -5.93 -4.49 15.61
C LEU A 36 -5.47 -5.53 16.63
N GLU A 37 -5.80 -6.80 16.42
CA GLU A 37 -5.43 -7.89 17.33
C GLU A 37 -3.94 -8.25 17.30
N THR A 38 -3.27 -8.12 16.15
CA THR A 38 -1.87 -8.56 15.98
C THR A 38 -0.87 -7.43 16.21
N ASP A 39 -1.13 -6.27 15.62
CA ASP A 39 -0.13 -5.21 15.50
C ASP A 39 -0.45 -3.99 16.39
N TRP A 40 -1.72 -3.75 16.74
CA TRP A 40 -2.14 -2.56 17.49
C TRP A 40 -2.30 -2.81 19.00
N ASN A 41 -3.19 -3.72 19.39
CA ASN A 41 -3.62 -3.89 20.78
C ASN A 41 -2.63 -4.66 21.66
N ARG A 42 -1.66 -5.36 21.06
CA ARG A 42 -0.65 -6.16 21.80
C ARG A 42 0.49 -5.33 22.37
N GLN A 43 0.60 -4.05 22.02
CA GLN A 43 1.73 -3.22 22.40
C GLN A 43 1.29 -2.09 23.33
N GLN A 44 2.07 -1.84 24.39
CA GLN A 44 1.85 -0.73 25.30
C GLN A 44 2.09 0.63 24.62
N GLN A 45 2.99 0.66 23.63
CA GLN A 45 3.31 1.82 22.81
C GLN A 45 3.48 1.37 21.37
N ILE A 46 2.91 2.12 20.42
CA ILE A 46 2.94 1.81 18.99
C ILE A 46 3.52 2.98 18.19
N ASN A 47 4.24 2.65 17.11
CA ASN A 47 4.54 3.63 16.07
C ASN A 47 3.38 3.65 15.06
N VAL A 48 2.43 4.57 15.26
CA VAL A 48 1.23 4.69 14.43
C VAL A 48 1.58 4.79 12.94
N HIS A 49 2.61 5.54 12.57
CA HIS A 49 3.01 5.70 11.17
C HIS A 49 3.39 4.35 10.54
N ASN A 50 4.29 3.60 11.17
CA ASN A 50 4.74 2.31 10.64
C ASN A 50 3.61 1.28 10.60
N THR A 51 2.79 1.23 11.66
CA THR A 51 1.74 0.23 11.80
C THR A 51 0.59 0.50 10.81
N VAL A 52 0.11 1.74 10.69
CA VAL A 52 -0.92 2.11 9.68
C VAL A 52 -0.38 1.98 8.26
N LYS A 53 0.90 2.28 8.02
CA LYS A 53 1.52 2.11 6.70
C LYS A 53 1.53 0.64 6.27
N LYS A 54 1.88 -0.28 7.16
CA LYS A 54 1.80 -1.74 6.92
C LYS A 54 0.37 -2.15 6.54
N TYR A 55 -0.62 -1.73 7.33
CA TYR A 55 -2.04 -2.00 7.02
C TYR A 55 -2.45 -1.45 5.66
N THR A 56 -2.06 -0.22 5.33
CA THR A 56 -2.43 0.45 4.08
C THR A 56 -1.84 -0.25 2.85
N VAL A 57 -0.58 -0.70 2.93
CA VAL A 57 0.05 -1.50 1.87
C VAL A 57 -0.70 -2.82 1.68
N THR A 58 -0.96 -3.56 2.76
CA THR A 58 -1.72 -4.82 2.71
C THR A 58 -3.09 -4.63 2.08
N MET A 59 -3.82 -3.60 2.50
CA MET A 59 -5.14 -3.30 1.95
C MET A 59 -5.07 -2.94 0.45
N SER A 60 -4.08 -2.13 0.06
CA SER A 60 -3.89 -1.73 -1.33
C SER A 60 -3.58 -2.92 -2.23
N CYS A 61 -2.72 -3.85 -1.78
CA CYS A 61 -2.41 -5.09 -2.49
C CYS A 61 -3.67 -5.95 -2.69
N ARG A 62 -4.47 -6.14 -1.63
CA ARG A 62 -5.67 -6.98 -1.70
C ARG A 62 -6.78 -6.35 -2.55
N VAL A 63 -7.03 -5.05 -2.40
CA VAL A 63 -8.14 -4.35 -3.08
C VAL A 63 -7.81 -4.06 -4.55
N PHE A 64 -6.63 -3.52 -4.86
CA PHE A 64 -6.31 -3.06 -6.21
C PHE A 64 -5.60 -4.11 -7.06
N MET A 65 -4.83 -5.00 -6.44
CA MET A 65 -3.99 -5.97 -7.14
C MET A 65 -4.49 -7.41 -6.97
N SER A 66 -5.48 -7.65 -6.08
CA SER A 66 -5.95 -9.00 -5.74
C SER A 66 -4.82 -9.92 -5.27
N ILE A 67 -3.87 -9.37 -4.50
CA ILE A 67 -2.75 -10.11 -3.90
C ILE A 67 -3.06 -10.34 -2.43
N ASP A 68 -3.29 -11.59 -2.05
CA ASP A 68 -3.56 -11.99 -0.66
C ASP A 68 -2.35 -12.59 0.07
N ASP A 69 -1.37 -13.10 -0.70
CA ASP A 69 -0.17 -13.75 -0.17
C ASP A 69 0.72 -12.78 0.62
N GLU A 70 1.02 -13.14 1.87
CA GLU A 70 1.75 -12.26 2.79
C GLU A 70 3.21 -12.04 2.39
N GLU A 71 3.85 -13.01 1.74
CA GLU A 71 5.23 -12.87 1.25
C GLU A 71 5.29 -11.84 0.12
N GLN A 72 4.37 -11.93 -0.84
CA GLN A 72 4.24 -10.97 -1.92
C GLN A 72 3.90 -9.56 -1.42
N VAL A 73 2.99 -9.44 -0.46
CA VAL A 73 2.65 -8.15 0.18
C VAL A 73 3.89 -7.55 0.86
N THR A 74 4.65 -8.36 1.59
CA THR A 74 5.85 -7.92 2.30
C THR A 74 6.94 -7.46 1.33
N ARG A 75 7.15 -8.22 0.25
CA ARG A 75 8.10 -7.88 -0.82
C ARG A 75 7.69 -6.58 -1.53
N LEU A 76 6.40 -6.38 -1.80
CA LEU A 76 5.95 -5.13 -2.40
C LEU A 76 6.09 -3.95 -1.43
N GLY A 77 5.81 -4.18 -0.14
CA GLY A 77 6.00 -3.18 0.91
C GLY A 77 7.44 -2.68 1.01
N SER A 78 8.43 -3.58 0.92
CA SER A 78 9.84 -3.18 0.90
C SER A 78 10.22 -2.40 -0.36
N SER A 79 9.69 -2.79 -1.53
CA SER A 79 9.86 -2.00 -2.76
C SER A 79 9.23 -0.59 -2.64
N ILE A 80 8.03 -0.48 -2.07
CA ILE A 80 7.35 0.81 -1.85
C ILE A 80 8.18 1.73 -0.94
N GLN A 81 8.85 1.19 0.08
CA GLN A 81 9.72 1.98 0.95
C GLN A 81 10.90 2.61 0.19
N ASN A 82 11.53 1.86 -0.73
CA ASN A 82 12.60 2.39 -1.56
C ASN A 82 12.07 3.47 -2.52
N ILE A 83 10.94 3.21 -3.17
CA ILE A 83 10.28 4.14 -4.09
C ILE A 83 9.92 5.45 -3.37
N GLU A 84 9.34 5.38 -2.18
CA GLU A 84 8.98 6.56 -1.39
C GLU A 84 10.21 7.40 -1.02
N ALA A 85 11.30 6.75 -0.63
CA ALA A 85 12.56 7.44 -0.35
C ALA A 85 13.13 8.15 -1.59
N GLY A 86 13.05 7.53 -2.77
CA GLY A 86 13.48 8.15 -4.03
C GLY A 86 12.56 9.27 -4.50
N LEU A 87 11.24 9.12 -4.33
CA LEU A 87 10.24 10.10 -4.73
C LEU A 87 10.40 11.44 -3.99
N LEU A 88 10.83 11.39 -2.72
CA LEU A 88 11.08 12.56 -1.88
C LEU A 88 12.52 13.09 -1.98
N ALA A 89 13.40 12.39 -2.71
CA ALA A 89 14.81 12.76 -2.80
C ALA A 89 15.08 13.80 -3.90
N VAL A 90 16.26 14.42 -3.80
CA VAL A 90 16.82 15.18 -4.93
C VAL A 90 17.06 14.20 -6.08
N PRO A 91 16.68 14.53 -7.33
CA PRO A 91 16.71 13.60 -8.47
C PRO A 91 18.13 13.39 -9.02
N ILE A 92 19.04 12.89 -8.18
CA ILE A 92 20.43 12.56 -8.51
C ILE A 92 20.53 11.04 -8.61
N ASN A 93 20.75 10.51 -9.81
CA ASN A 93 20.83 9.07 -10.06
C ASN A 93 22.29 8.57 -10.08
N ILE A 94 22.92 8.53 -8.90
CA ILE A 94 24.27 7.95 -8.74
C ILE A 94 24.26 6.87 -7.64
N PRO A 95 25.19 5.90 -7.70
CA PRO A 95 25.25 4.80 -6.72
C PRO A 95 25.21 5.30 -5.27
N GLY A 96 24.33 4.72 -4.46
CA GLY A 96 24.20 5.06 -3.04
C GLY A 96 23.20 6.18 -2.72
N THR A 97 22.62 6.86 -3.71
CA THR A 97 21.53 7.82 -3.49
C THR A 97 20.16 7.14 -3.34
N ALA A 98 19.20 7.83 -2.72
CA ALA A 98 17.84 7.32 -2.58
C ALA A 98 17.13 7.16 -3.94
N MET A 99 17.32 8.10 -4.87
CA MET A 99 16.78 8.00 -6.23
C MET A 99 17.36 6.81 -7.01
N ASN A 100 18.62 6.43 -6.77
CA ASN A 100 19.23 5.28 -7.43
C ASN A 100 18.79 3.92 -6.85
N ARG A 101 18.33 3.88 -5.59
CA ARG A 101 17.81 2.66 -4.94
C ARG A 101 16.31 2.44 -5.16
N ALA A 102 15.60 3.49 -5.56
CA ALA A 102 14.17 3.50 -5.85
C ALA A 102 13.87 2.85 -7.21
#